data_AF-A0A523YEV9-F1
#
_entry.id   AF-A0A523YEV9-F1
#
_cell.length_a   1.000
_cell.length_b   1.000
_cell.length_c   1.000
_cell.angle_alpha   90.00
_cell.angle_beta   90.00
_cell.angle_gamma   90.00
#
_symmetry.space_group_name_H-M   'P 1'
#
loop_
_entity.id
_entity.type
_entity.pdbx_description
1 polymer ?
#
loop_
_entity_poly.entity_id
_entity_poly.type
_entity_poly.pdbx_seq_one_letter_code
_entity_poly.pdbx_strand_id
1 'polypeptide(L)'
;MELMNWAFFFIEILIVMIVLYIATRLVCKEEVITASYLLRLFATAFLAVVLVPLFEGMLESQFHLGLVGVIIAFFLLVLIIRFVIVSETSLGDEIVESILIAIITVVAIYIINFIAKALFPDIGILVGIF
;
A
#
# COMPACT_ATOMS: atom_id res chain seq x y z
N MET A 1 15.34 -10.35 17.46
CA MET A 1 14.41 -9.21 17.38
C MET A 1 14.39 -8.63 15.97
N GLU A 2 15.55 -8.30 15.39
CA GLU A 2 15.61 -7.76 14.01
C GLU A 2 15.06 -8.71 12.92
N LEU A 3 15.46 -9.99 12.91
CA LEU A 3 14.94 -10.99 11.96
C LEU A 3 13.41 -11.15 12.00
N MET A 4 12.81 -10.97 13.18
CA MET A 4 11.37 -11.04 13.36
C MET A 4 10.68 -9.83 12.73
N ASN A 5 11.22 -8.62 12.94
CA ASN A 5 10.71 -7.39 12.32
C ASN A 5 10.76 -7.46 10.79
N TRP A 6 11.86 -7.99 10.22
CA TRP A 6 11.97 -8.21 8.78
C TRP A 6 10.92 -9.21 8.26
N ALA A 7 10.66 -10.29 8.99
CA ALA A 7 9.63 -11.26 8.62
C ALA A 7 8.23 -10.62 8.60
N PHE A 8 7.89 -9.80 9.60
CA PHE A 8 6.61 -9.08 9.63
C PHE A 8 6.49 -8.07 8.49
N PHE A 9 7.56 -7.36 8.16
CA PHE A 9 7.58 -6.47 7.00
C PHE A 9 7.30 -7.20 5.69
N PHE A 10 7.94 -8.35 5.46
CA PHE A 10 7.66 -9.16 4.28
C PHE A 10 6.22 -9.67 4.26
N ILE A 11 5.68 -10.09 5.40
CA ILE A 11 4.28 -10.52 5.53
C ILE A 11 3.34 -9.36 5.18
N GLU A 12 3.62 -8.15 5.67
CA GLU A 12 2.82 -6.96 5.36
C GLU A 12 2.79 -6.66 3.86
N ILE A 13 3.96 -6.70 3.20
CA ILE A 13 4.05 -6.55 1.75
C ILE A 13 3.20 -7.60 1.04
N LEU A 14 3.27 -8.87 1.46
CA LEU A 14 2.48 -9.95 0.85
C LEU A 14 0.98 -9.75 1.05
N ILE A 15 0.55 -9.31 2.23
CA ILE A 15 -0.86 -9.03 2.50
C ILE A 15 -1.33 -7.85 1.64
N VAL A 16 -0.56 -6.75 1.58
CA VAL A 16 -0.89 -5.58 0.75
C VAL A 16 -0.89 -5.95 -0.74
N MET A 17 0.01 -6.82 -1.18
CA MET A 17 0.00 -7.38 -2.54
C MET A 17 -1.28 -8.15 -2.84
N ILE A 18 -1.77 -8.97 -1.90
CA ILE A 18 -3.05 -9.68 -2.02
C ILE A 18 -4.21 -8.67 -2.08
N VAL A 19 -4.19 -7.63 -1.26
CA VAL A 19 -5.20 -6.56 -1.27
C VAL A 19 -5.23 -5.87 -2.63
N LEU A 20 -4.08 -5.46 -3.16
CA LEU A 20 -3.96 -4.84 -4.48
C LEU A 20 -4.49 -5.77 -5.56
N TYR A 21 -4.12 -7.06 -5.54
CA TYR A 21 -4.62 -8.05 -6.48
C TYR A 21 -6.15 -8.14 -6.47
N ILE A 22 -6.76 -8.25 -5.28
CA ILE A 22 -8.22 -8.32 -5.14
C ILE A 22 -8.86 -7.01 -5.60
N ALA A 23 -8.32 -5.86 -5.19
CA ALA A 23 -8.82 -4.55 -5.55
C ALA A 23 -8.80 -4.32 -7.07
N THR A 24 -7.68 -4.63 -7.74
CA THR A 24 -7.56 -4.54 -9.20
C THR A 24 -8.56 -5.45 -9.90
N ARG A 25 -8.77 -6.68 -9.43
CA ARG A 25 -9.80 -7.56 -10.00
C ARG A 25 -11.21 -7.04 -9.81
N LEU A 26 -11.53 -6.51 -8.64
CA LEU A 26 -12.86 -5.97 -8.35
C LEU A 26 -13.16 -4.73 -9.21
N VAL A 27 -12.16 -3.89 -9.44
CA VAL A 27 -12.31 -2.60 -10.10
C VAL A 27 -12.14 -2.71 -11.61
N CYS A 28 -11.03 -3.29 -12.08
CA CYS A 28 -10.68 -3.39 -13.51
C CYS A 28 -11.28 -4.63 -14.20
N LYS A 29 -11.83 -5.59 -13.44
CA LYS A 29 -12.45 -6.84 -13.94
C LYS A 29 -11.53 -7.73 -14.78
N GLU A 30 -10.22 -7.62 -14.59
CA GLU A 30 -9.25 -8.38 -15.37
C GLU A 30 -9.17 -9.85 -14.93
N GLU A 31 -9.10 -10.77 -15.91
CA GLU A 31 -9.09 -12.22 -15.66
C GLU A 31 -7.70 -12.86 -15.78
N VAL A 32 -6.72 -12.21 -16.43
CA VAL A 32 -5.45 -12.84 -16.83
C VAL A 32 -4.31 -12.51 -15.86
N ILE A 33 -3.66 -13.54 -15.32
CA ILE A 33 -2.51 -13.39 -14.41
C ILE A 33 -1.23 -13.68 -15.19
N THR A 34 -0.37 -12.67 -15.32
CA THR A 34 0.98 -12.82 -15.91
C THR A 34 2.07 -12.65 -14.86
N ALA A 35 3.27 -13.20 -15.11
CA ALA A 35 4.43 -12.98 -14.22
C ALA A 35 4.82 -11.49 -14.13
N SER A 36 4.70 -10.74 -15.24
CA SER A 36 4.91 -9.29 -15.27
C SER A 36 3.92 -8.56 -14.36
N TYR A 37 2.65 -8.98 -14.36
CA TYR A 37 1.63 -8.40 -13.50
C TYR A 37 1.92 -8.65 -12.00
N LEU A 38 2.32 -9.88 -11.63
CA LEU A 38 2.70 -10.18 -10.24
C LEU A 38 3.90 -9.36 -9.77
N LEU A 39 4.90 -9.13 -10.63
CA LEU A 39 6.05 -8.29 -10.28
C LEU A 39 5.64 -6.83 -10.03
N ARG A 40 4.73 -6.31 -10.85
CA ARG A 40 4.19 -4.95 -10.72
C ARG A 40 3.32 -4.78 -9.48
N LEU A 41 2.50 -5.77 -9.15
CA LEU A 41 1.77 -5.83 -7.88
C LEU A 41 2.73 -5.82 -6.69
N PHE A 42 3.77 -6.66 -6.72
CA PHE A 42 4.76 -6.71 -5.65
C PHE A 42 5.50 -5.37 -5.47
N ALA A 43 5.97 -4.77 -6.57
CA ALA A 43 6.64 -3.48 -6.53
C ALA A 43 5.71 -2.37 -5.99
N THR A 44 4.46 -2.36 -6.41
CA THR A 44 3.47 -1.38 -5.93
C THR A 44 3.14 -1.60 -4.46
N ALA A 45 3.00 -2.85 -4.00
CA ALA A 45 2.77 -3.18 -2.61
C ALA A 45 3.95 -2.74 -1.72
N PHE A 46 5.17 -3.03 -2.14
CA PHE A 46 6.38 -2.58 -1.46
C PHE A 46 6.41 -1.05 -1.32
N LEU A 47 6.16 -0.33 -2.42
CA LEU A 47 6.11 1.13 -2.40
C LEU A 47 4.98 1.65 -1.51
N ALA A 48 3.80 1.04 -1.50
CA ALA A 48 2.70 1.46 -0.66
C ALA A 48 3.03 1.32 0.84
N VAL A 49 3.56 0.16 1.24
CA VAL A 49 3.95 -0.12 2.63
C VAL A 49 5.09 0.80 3.10
N VAL A 50 5.98 1.23 2.19
CA VAL A 50 7.08 2.15 2.55
C VAL A 50 6.63 3.61 2.53
N LEU A 51 5.99 4.07 1.46
CA LEU A 51 5.71 5.49 1.24
C LEU A 51 4.66 6.04 2.23
N VAL A 52 3.62 5.27 2.54
CA VAL A 52 2.55 5.72 3.45
C VAL A 52 3.10 6.08 4.84
N PRO A 53 3.76 5.17 5.58
CA PRO A 53 4.30 5.51 6.89
C PRO A 53 5.46 6.49 6.81
N LEU A 54 6.27 6.48 5.73
CA LEU A 54 7.38 7.41 5.57
C LEU A 54 6.89 8.87 5.49
N PHE A 55 5.92 9.17 4.64
CA PHE A 55 5.40 10.53 4.53
C PHE A 55 4.60 10.95 5.76
N GLU A 56 3.84 10.03 6.38
CA GLU A 56 3.14 10.28 7.64
C GLU A 56 4.13 10.65 8.75
N GLY A 57 5.16 9.82 9.01
CA GLY A 57 6.14 10.04 10.06
C GLY A 57 7.04 11.26 9.82
N MET A 58 7.49 11.48 8.57
CA MET A 58 8.32 12.65 8.24
C MET A 58 7.59 13.98 8.47
N LEU A 59 6.31 14.07 8.09
CA LEU A 59 5.56 15.31 8.24
C LEU A 59 4.99 15.49 9.65
N GLU A 60 4.72 14.39 10.36
CA GLU A 60 4.35 14.44 11.77
C GLU A 60 5.53 14.94 12.62
N SER A 61 6.70 14.31 12.49
CA SER A 61 7.88 14.66 13.31
C SER A 61 8.40 16.08 13.10
N GLN A 62 8.36 16.59 11.86
CA GLN A 62 8.92 17.89 11.51
C GLN A 62 7.90 19.04 11.63
N PHE A 63 6.62 18.77 11.34
CA PHE A 63 5.61 19.82 11.17
C PHE A 63 4.30 19.56 11.93
N HIS A 64 4.14 18.42 12.60
CA HIS A 64 2.87 17.97 13.20
C HIS A 64 1.72 17.94 12.17
N LEU A 65 2.05 17.55 10.94
CA LEU A 65 1.15 17.48 9.79
C LEU A 65 1.05 16.05 9.24
N GLY A 66 1.01 15.03 10.09
CA GLY A 66 0.96 13.62 9.67
C GLY A 66 -0.15 13.32 8.67
N LEU A 67 -1.34 13.90 8.88
CA LEU A 67 -2.48 13.76 7.96
C LEU A 67 -2.19 14.30 6.55
N VAL A 68 -1.42 15.39 6.44
CA VAL A 68 -0.99 15.92 5.14
C VAL A 68 -0.03 14.95 4.45
N GLY A 69 0.83 14.27 5.21
CA GLY A 69 1.72 13.25 4.69
C GLY A 69 0.98 12.05 4.12
N VAL A 70 -0.07 11.61 4.80
CA VAL A 70 -0.95 10.54 4.29
C VAL A 70 -1.61 10.96 2.98
N ILE A 71 -2.08 12.20 2.87
CA ILE A 71 -2.67 12.73 1.62
C ILE A 71 -1.64 12.72 0.49
N ILE A 72 -0.40 13.15 0.74
CA ILE A 72 0.68 13.15 -0.26
C ILE A 72 1.00 11.71 -0.70
N ALA A 73 1.15 10.79 0.25
CA ALA A 73 1.39 9.38 -0.04
C ALA A 73 0.24 8.77 -0.86
N PHE A 74 -1.00 9.13 -0.54
CA PHE A 74 -2.17 8.73 -1.30
C PHE A 74 -2.11 9.21 -2.75
N PHE A 75 -1.82 10.49 -3.00
CA PHE A 75 -1.70 11.01 -4.37
C PHE A 75 -0.57 10.33 -5.15
N LEU A 76 0.58 10.10 -4.52
CA LEU A 76 1.68 9.35 -5.15
C LEU A 76 1.27 7.92 -5.47
N LEU A 77 0.57 7.25 -4.55
CA LEU A 77 0.10 5.89 -4.74
C LEU A 77 -0.92 5.80 -5.88
N VAL A 78 -1.83 6.79 -6.01
CA VAL A 78 -2.75 6.88 -7.16
C VAL A 78 -1.96 6.94 -8.48
N LEU A 79 -0.91 7.77 -8.55
CA LEU A 79 -0.08 7.86 -9.75
C LEU A 79 0.65 6.54 -10.04
N ILE A 80 1.23 5.91 -9.02
CA ILE A 80 1.94 4.62 -9.16
C ILE A 80 0.96 3.56 -9.66
N ILE A 81 -0.19 3.39 -9.00
CA ILE A 81 -1.20 2.41 -9.39
C ILE A 81 -1.67 2.68 -10.82
N ARG A 82 -1.88 3.95 -11.19
CA ARG A 82 -2.30 4.31 -12.53
C ARG A 82 -1.30 3.85 -13.59
N PHE A 83 -0.05 4.23 -13.45
CA PHE A 83 0.96 3.97 -14.48
C PHE A 83 1.54 2.55 -14.45
N VAL A 84 1.54 1.90 -13.29
CA VAL A 84 2.16 0.57 -13.14
C VAL A 84 1.13 -0.55 -13.29
N ILE A 85 -0.09 -0.37 -12.78
CA ILE A 85 -1.13 -1.40 -12.78
C ILE A 85 -2.19 -1.06 -13.82
N VAL A 86 -2.96 0.01 -13.58
CA VAL A 86 -4.23 0.27 -14.27
C VAL A 86 -4.05 0.54 -15.76
N SER A 87 -2.98 1.21 -16.18
CA SER A 87 -2.71 1.51 -17.60
C SER A 87 -2.61 0.27 -18.51
N GLU A 88 -2.33 -0.91 -17.95
CA GLU A 88 -2.27 -2.16 -18.70
C GLU A 88 -3.50 -3.06 -18.52
N THR A 89 -4.29 -2.82 -17.47
CA THR A 89 -5.35 -3.73 -17.02
C THR A 89 -6.75 -3.16 -17.17
N SER A 90 -6.87 -1.83 -17.28
CA SER A 90 -8.15 -1.12 -17.33
C SER A 90 -8.82 -1.22 -18.69
N LEU A 91 -10.15 -1.36 -18.66
CA LEU A 91 -11.03 -1.17 -19.81
C LEU A 91 -11.93 0.07 -19.63
N GLY A 92 -11.72 0.83 -18.56
CA GLY A 92 -12.60 1.91 -18.09
C GLY A 92 -11.88 3.24 -17.88
N ASP A 93 -12.35 4.03 -16.90
CA ASP A 93 -11.70 5.29 -16.53
C ASP A 93 -10.52 5.01 -15.59
N GLU A 94 -9.32 4.97 -16.16
CA GLU A 94 -8.08 4.68 -15.44
C GLU A 94 -7.90 5.54 -14.19
N ILE A 95 -8.33 6.80 -14.20
CA ILE A 95 -8.14 7.71 -13.08
C ILE A 95 -9.04 7.28 -11.93
N VAL A 96 -10.33 7.08 -12.21
CA VAL A 96 -11.31 6.65 -11.19
C VAL A 96 -10.93 5.30 -10.62
N GLU A 97 -10.53 4.35 -11.46
CA GLU A 97 -10.11 3.02 -11.04
C GLU A 97 -8.87 3.07 -10.15
N SER A 98 -7.87 3.87 -10.51
CA SER A 98 -6.65 4.06 -9.71
C SER A 98 -6.94 4.67 -8.35
N ILE A 99 -7.86 5.65 -8.30
CA ILE A 99 -8.30 6.27 -7.05
C ILE A 99 -8.96 5.23 -6.14
N LEU A 100 -9.88 4.42 -6.67
CA LEU A 100 -10.56 3.39 -5.89
C LEU A 100 -9.59 2.34 -5.34
N ILE A 101 -8.67 1.84 -6.17
CA ILE A 101 -7.67 0.85 -5.76
C ILE A 101 -6.75 1.48 -4.69
N ALA A 102 -6.32 2.73 -4.85
CA ALA A 102 -5.50 3.43 -3.86
C ALA A 102 -6.23 3.58 -2.52
N ILE A 103 -7.51 3.95 -2.53
CA ILE A 103 -8.32 4.08 -1.29
C ILE A 103 -8.38 2.74 -0.57
N ILE A 104 -8.72 1.66 -1.28
CA ILE A 104 -8.80 0.30 -0.70
C ILE A 104 -7.45 -0.09 -0.10
N THR A 105 -6.36 0.19 -0.82
CA THR A 105 -4.99 -0.15 -0.39
C THR A 105 -4.58 0.59 0.89
N VAL A 106 -4.77 1.91 0.92
CA VAL A 106 -4.43 2.72 2.11
C VAL A 106 -5.27 2.30 3.31
N VAL A 107 -6.58 2.12 3.14
CA VAL A 107 -7.47 1.65 4.22
C VAL A 107 -7.02 0.29 4.74
N ALA A 108 -6.67 -0.64 3.85
CA ALA A 108 -6.17 -1.96 4.25
C ALA A 108 -4.85 -1.86 5.02
N ILE A 109 -3.90 -1.02 4.59
CA ILE A 109 -2.65 -0.78 5.33
C ILE A 109 -2.94 -0.31 6.76
N TYR A 110 -3.84 0.65 6.96
CA TYR A 110 -4.22 1.09 8.31
C TYR A 110 -4.87 -0.03 9.14
N ILE A 111 -5.76 -0.84 8.54
CA ILE A 111 -6.40 -1.97 9.22
C ILE A 111 -5.37 -3.02 9.63
N ILE A 112 -4.47 -3.40 8.71
CA ILE A 112 -3.40 -4.36 8.97
C ILE A 112 -2.50 -3.86 10.09
N ASN A 113 -2.10 -2.59 10.04
CA ASN A 113 -1.28 -1.96 11.06
C ASN A 113 -1.97 -1.91 12.42
N PHE A 114 -3.26 -1.62 12.46
CA PHE A 114 -4.05 -1.65 13.69
C PHE A 114 -4.12 -3.06 14.30
N ILE A 115 -4.42 -4.08 13.48
CA ILE A 115 -4.48 -5.48 13.92
C ILE A 115 -3.12 -5.96 14.40
N ALA A 116 -2.07 -5.65 13.65
CA ALA A 116 -0.70 -6.02 14.00
C ALA A 116 -0.30 -5.39 15.34
N LYS A 117 -0.63 -4.11 15.58
CA LYS A 117 -0.33 -3.42 16.85
C LYS A 117 -1.07 -4.06 18.03
N ALA A 118 -2.31 -4.51 17.80
CA ALA A 118 -3.11 -5.19 18.83
C ALA A 118 -2.59 -6.59 19.17
N LEU A 119 -2.11 -7.34 18.17
CA LEU A 119 -1.62 -8.71 18.34
C LEU A 119 -0.15 -8.79 18.77
N PHE A 120 0.66 -7.83 18.34
CA PHE A 120 2.11 -7.80 18.53
C PHE A 120 2.59 -6.40 18.94
N PRO A 121 2.23 -5.93 20.16
CA PRO A 121 2.53 -4.56 20.62
C PRO A 121 4.04 -4.26 20.74
N ASP A 122 4.87 -5.29 20.98
CA ASP A 122 6.33 -5.15 21.12
C ASP A 122 7.07 -5.18 19.78
N ILE A 123 6.35 -5.45 18.69
CA ILE A 123 6.91 -5.44 17.34
C ILE A 123 6.65 -4.06 16.79
N GLY A 124 7.73 -3.30 16.61
CA GLY A 124 7.70 -2.00 15.93
C GLY A 124 7.16 -2.20 14.51
N ILE A 125 5.85 -2.12 14.36
CA ILE A 125 5.20 -2.06 13.07
C ILE A 125 5.56 -0.71 12.48
N LEU A 126 5.91 -0.67 11.19
CA LEU A 126 6.56 0.44 10.49
C LEU A 126 5.91 1.82 10.63
N VAL A 127 4.68 1.89 11.15
CA VAL A 127 4.00 3.13 11.58
C VAL A 127 4.63 3.76 12.85
N GLY A 128 5.64 3.14 13.47
CA GLY A 128 6.30 3.65 14.69
C GLY A 128 7.83 3.65 14.66
N ILE A 129 8.45 3.46 13.49
CA ILE A 129 9.92 3.51 13.33
C ILE A 129 10.39 4.88 12.82
N PHE A 130 9.47 5.78 12.45
CA PHE A 130 9.76 7.15 12.04
C PHE A 130 8.92 8.15 12.83
#